data_AF-A0AA43Q6T1-F1
#
_entry.id   AF-A0AA43Q6T1-F1
#
_cell.length_a   1.000
_cell.length_b   1.000
_cell.length_c   1.000
_cell.angle_alpha   90.00
_cell.angle_beta   90.00
_cell.angle_gamma   90.00
#
_symmetry.space_group_name_H-M   'P 1'
#
loop_
_entity.id
_entity.type
_entity.pdbx_description
1 polymer ?
#
loop_
_entity_poly.entity_id
_entity_poly.type
_entity_poly.pdbx_seq_one_letter_code
_entity_poly.pdbx_strand_id
1 'polypeptide(L)'
;MDQNYLVNLVSGLFGSKKEVETRTSSPAYFSDLNGLTGVDRYLKSQEVVPVPSGVARYLSRLEELSAVNEVANALERQEEVSAADEVVGYLGSHEEALIIADEDLDNQAVEVSLSSVTKYLEKLDQHPVSSVAKYMARQAIIAKKAPKISGVTKYMTQHAVVVTKKAPVVSSVARYVEKQANSPAISGVSKYLIRQSISARNTVAATGVAKYLEDESIAARKAAAAAIVAKYLEEQRIFAKEQEKEKEKEQQLAREKEMEKADERAVAASAATGVARYLEEQALLAKEKPPVSGVAKYVAKQILFRKETPILTGVEKYMATQTMRVKKAPIISGVAKYVEKEAMTAKILPKASGVTKYMQKQAVLPISSGVSKYVSRQVIAARAIPEKV
;
A
#
# COMPACT_ATOMS: atom_id res chain seq x y z
N MET A 1 24.00 -90.12 37.34
CA MET A 1 24.89 -88.96 37.59
C MET A 1 25.33 -88.53 36.21
N ASP A 2 24.48 -87.73 35.58
CA ASP A 2 24.41 -87.67 34.13
C ASP A 2 25.27 -86.51 33.63
N GLN A 3 26.21 -86.84 32.75
CA GLN A 3 27.33 -85.99 32.33
C GLN A 3 26.95 -84.88 31.32
N ASN A 4 25.66 -84.54 31.19
CA ASN A 4 25.17 -83.67 30.12
C ASN A 4 24.81 -82.22 30.56
N TYR A 5 25.08 -81.82 31.80
CA TYR A 5 24.73 -80.48 32.27
C TYR A 5 25.72 -79.37 31.85
N LEU A 6 26.93 -79.74 31.40
CA LEU A 6 27.98 -78.77 31.07
C LEU A 6 27.88 -78.19 29.65
N VAL A 7 27.20 -78.86 28.72
CA VAL A 7 27.07 -78.41 27.32
C VAL A 7 25.99 -77.32 27.15
N ASN A 8 25.00 -77.28 28.04
CA ASN A 8 23.91 -76.30 27.95
C ASN A 8 24.24 -74.92 28.54
N LEU A 9 25.34 -74.77 29.28
CA LEU A 9 25.71 -73.49 29.90
C LEU A 9 26.54 -72.59 28.98
N VAL A 10 27.28 -73.16 28.01
CA VAL A 10 28.15 -72.41 27.09
C VAL A 10 27.39 -71.95 25.82
N SER A 11 26.26 -72.59 25.50
CA SER A 11 25.45 -72.26 24.32
C SER A 11 24.60 -70.99 24.47
N GLY A 12 24.63 -70.30 25.62
CA GLY A 12 23.88 -69.08 25.88
C GLY A 12 24.56 -67.77 25.44
N LEU A 13 25.83 -67.80 25.01
CA LEU A 13 26.60 -66.57 24.74
C LEU A 13 26.84 -66.27 23.24
N PHE A 14 26.56 -67.21 22.34
CA PHE A 14 26.62 -66.98 20.90
C PHE A 14 25.31 -67.42 20.25
N GLY A 15 24.54 -66.41 19.82
CA GLY A 15 23.22 -66.45 19.20
C GLY A 15 22.75 -67.82 18.67
N SER A 16 21.61 -68.26 19.22
CA SER A 16 20.80 -69.35 18.68
C SER A 16 20.55 -69.12 17.19
N LYS A 17 21.15 -69.99 16.37
CA LYS A 17 20.79 -70.16 14.95
C LYS A 17 19.30 -70.51 14.90
N LYS A 18 18.51 -69.62 14.30
CA LYS A 18 17.12 -69.92 13.90
C LYS A 18 17.15 -71.15 13.01
N GLU A 19 16.42 -72.17 13.44
CA GLU A 19 16.01 -73.28 12.60
C GLU A 19 15.22 -72.71 11.42
N VAL A 20 15.76 -72.93 10.23
CA VAL A 20 15.13 -72.58 8.97
C VAL A 20 14.11 -73.68 8.69
N GLU A 21 12.87 -73.46 9.11
CA GLU A 21 11.72 -74.19 8.57
C GLU A 21 11.72 -74.01 7.05
N THR A 22 11.92 -75.10 6.31
CA THR A 22 11.69 -75.17 4.87
C THR A 22 10.20 -75.13 4.58
N ARG A 23 9.59 -73.95 4.74
CA ARG A 23 8.29 -73.66 4.12
C ARG A 23 8.52 -73.43 2.64
N THR A 24 8.14 -74.42 1.84
CA THR A 24 7.89 -74.30 0.41
C THR A 24 6.64 -73.44 0.17
N SER A 25 6.71 -72.16 0.52
CA SER A 25 5.79 -71.17 -0.04
C SER A 25 6.38 -70.67 -1.34
N SER A 26 5.79 -71.07 -2.46
CA SER A 26 6.02 -70.48 -3.77
C SER A 26 6.08 -68.94 -3.63
N PRO A 27 7.13 -68.26 -4.13
CA PRO A 27 7.17 -66.82 -4.10
C PRO A 27 6.08 -66.32 -5.03
N ALA A 28 4.97 -65.86 -4.46
CA ALA A 28 4.05 -64.99 -5.16
C ALA A 28 4.86 -63.76 -5.56
N TYR A 29 5.30 -63.72 -6.81
CA TYR A 29 5.79 -62.52 -7.46
C TYR A 29 4.63 -61.52 -7.41
N PHE A 30 4.63 -60.67 -6.38
CA PHE A 30 3.91 -59.41 -6.43
C PHE A 30 4.54 -58.63 -7.57
N SER A 31 3.91 -58.74 -8.72
CA SER A 31 4.06 -57.79 -9.81
C SER A 31 3.51 -56.48 -9.27
N ASP A 32 4.41 -55.63 -8.77
CA ASP A 32 4.12 -54.22 -8.60
C ASP A 32 3.48 -53.75 -9.93
N LEU A 33 2.34 -53.07 -9.85
CA LEU A 33 1.45 -52.68 -10.96
C LEU A 33 2.11 -51.91 -12.13
N ASN A 34 3.42 -51.65 -12.05
CA ASN A 34 4.18 -50.96 -13.07
C ASN A 34 4.94 -51.89 -14.04
N GLY A 35 4.85 -53.23 -13.90
CA GLY A 35 5.33 -54.19 -14.91
C GLY A 35 6.85 -54.16 -15.21
N LEU A 36 7.64 -53.38 -14.47
CA LEU A 36 9.08 -53.22 -14.71
C LEU A 36 9.85 -54.37 -14.07
N THR A 37 10.62 -55.08 -14.89
CA THR A 37 11.45 -56.20 -14.44
C THR A 37 12.58 -55.68 -13.54
N GLY A 38 13.18 -56.57 -12.72
CA GLY A 38 14.29 -56.17 -11.82
C GLY A 38 15.47 -55.52 -12.57
N VAL A 39 15.65 -55.87 -13.84
CA VAL A 39 16.66 -55.30 -14.74
C VAL A 39 16.29 -53.87 -15.15
N ASP A 40 15.02 -53.60 -15.45
CA ASP A 40 14.57 -52.24 -15.78
C ASP A 40 14.71 -51.28 -14.60
N ARG A 41 14.50 -51.78 -13.37
CA ARG A 41 14.78 -50.99 -12.15
C ARG A 41 16.26 -50.65 -12.01
N TYR A 42 17.15 -51.58 -12.33
CA TYR A 42 18.58 -51.36 -12.26
C TYR A 42 19.06 -50.38 -13.36
N LEU A 43 18.59 -50.54 -14.59
CA LEU A 43 18.90 -49.62 -15.69
C LEU A 43 18.36 -48.21 -15.44
N LYS A 44 17.15 -48.08 -14.90
CA LYS A 44 16.57 -46.79 -14.52
C LYS A 44 17.27 -46.14 -13.32
N SER A 45 17.94 -46.94 -12.47
CA SER A 45 18.81 -46.42 -11.41
C SER A 45 20.20 -46.02 -11.92
N GLN A 46 20.62 -46.53 -13.08
CA GLN A 46 21.86 -46.14 -13.77
C GLN A 46 21.66 -45.00 -14.77
N GLU A 47 20.43 -44.72 -15.19
CA GLU A 47 20.09 -43.45 -15.83
C GLU A 47 20.34 -42.32 -14.83
N VAL A 48 21.56 -41.77 -14.89
CA VAL A 48 21.92 -40.53 -14.23
C VAL A 48 21.10 -39.44 -14.90
N VAL A 49 19.87 -39.26 -14.43
CA VAL A 49 19.05 -38.11 -14.78
C VAL A 49 19.89 -36.90 -14.39
N PRO A 50 20.28 -36.03 -15.35
CA PRO A 50 21.08 -34.86 -15.04
C PRO A 50 20.28 -34.05 -14.02
N VAL A 51 20.78 -33.99 -12.79
CA VAL A 51 20.13 -33.25 -11.72
C VAL A 51 20.01 -31.82 -12.22
N PRO A 52 18.80 -31.32 -12.53
CA PRO A 52 18.67 -30.02 -13.14
C PRO A 52 19.28 -29.02 -12.17
N SER A 53 20.15 -28.16 -12.71
CA SER A 53 20.76 -27.06 -11.96
C SER A 53 19.64 -26.25 -11.30
N GLY A 54 19.95 -25.55 -10.19
CA GLY A 54 18.93 -24.76 -9.48
C GLY A 54 18.18 -23.79 -10.41
N VAL A 55 18.87 -23.30 -11.45
CA VAL A 55 18.29 -22.45 -12.49
C VAL A 55 17.30 -23.22 -13.37
N ALA A 56 17.65 -24.42 -13.84
CA ALA A 56 16.74 -25.25 -14.64
C ALA A 56 15.47 -25.62 -13.85
N ARG A 57 15.59 -25.92 -12.55
CA ARG A 57 14.41 -26.16 -11.69
C ARG A 57 13.53 -24.93 -11.54
N TYR A 58 14.13 -23.75 -11.47
CA TYR A 58 13.39 -22.50 -11.36
C TYR A 58 12.62 -22.21 -12.66
N LEU A 59 13.23 -22.42 -13.82
CA LEU A 59 12.59 -22.23 -15.12
C LEU A 59 11.44 -23.22 -15.34
N SER A 60 11.63 -24.51 -15.04
CA SER A 60 10.53 -25.49 -15.13
C SER A 60 9.37 -25.14 -14.20
N ARG A 61 9.66 -24.64 -12.99
CA ARG A 61 8.61 -24.18 -12.06
C ARG A 61 7.87 -22.95 -12.57
N LEU A 62 8.56 -22.02 -13.24
CA LEU A 62 7.91 -20.86 -13.86
C LEU A 62 6.98 -21.29 -15.00
N GLU A 63 7.40 -22.25 -15.82
CA GLU A 63 6.61 -22.78 -16.93
C GLU A 63 5.36 -23.54 -16.45
N GLU A 64 5.50 -24.35 -15.38
CA GLU A 64 4.36 -24.99 -14.71
C GLU A 64 3.36 -23.96 -14.18
N LEU A 65 3.84 -22.85 -13.58
CA LEU A 65 2.97 -21.80 -13.07
C LEU A 65 2.27 -21.00 -14.19
N SER A 66 2.93 -20.78 -15.34
CA SER A 66 2.27 -20.16 -16.48
C SER A 66 1.17 -21.05 -17.07
N ALA A 67 1.42 -22.37 -17.17
CA ALA A 67 0.42 -23.30 -17.69
C ALA A 67 -0.82 -23.37 -16.79
N VAL A 68 -0.64 -23.34 -15.46
CA VAL A 68 -1.74 -23.34 -14.50
C VAL A 68 -2.58 -22.06 -14.60
N ASN A 69 -1.94 -20.90 -14.83
CA ASN A 69 -2.66 -19.64 -15.00
C ASN A 69 -3.45 -19.58 -16.31
N GLU A 70 -2.97 -20.18 -17.40
CA GLU A 70 -3.73 -20.27 -18.66
C GLU A 70 -4.99 -21.13 -18.49
N VAL A 71 -4.90 -22.24 -17.76
CA VAL A 71 -6.05 -23.11 -17.45
C VAL A 71 -7.06 -22.40 -16.54
N ALA A 72 -6.59 -21.65 -15.53
CA ALA A 72 -7.46 -20.88 -14.64
C ALA A 72 -8.24 -19.79 -15.40
N ASN A 73 -7.56 -19.04 -16.29
CA ASN A 73 -8.21 -18.02 -17.13
C ASN A 73 -9.21 -18.60 -18.14
N ALA A 74 -9.02 -19.86 -18.56
CA ALA A 74 -9.97 -20.54 -19.43
C ALA A 74 -11.25 -20.97 -18.68
N LEU A 75 -11.14 -21.33 -17.40
CA LEU A 75 -12.28 -21.72 -16.56
C LEU A 75 -13.12 -20.51 -16.13
N GLU A 76 -12.48 -19.39 -15.79
CA GLU A 76 -13.16 -18.16 -15.35
C GLU A 76 -14.03 -17.55 -16.47
N ARG A 77 -13.64 -17.71 -17.74
CA ARG A 77 -14.46 -17.31 -18.90
C ARG A 77 -15.71 -18.17 -19.14
N GLN A 78 -15.81 -19.36 -18.53
CA GLN A 78 -17.03 -20.18 -18.62
C GLN A 78 -18.05 -19.88 -17.51
N GLU A 79 -17.63 -19.36 -16.36
CA GLU A 79 -18.56 -18.99 -15.27
C GLU A 79 -19.21 -17.61 -15.45
N GLU A 80 -18.55 -16.67 -16.14
CA GLU A 80 -19.14 -15.34 -16.39
C GLU A 80 -20.34 -15.35 -17.36
N VAL A 81 -20.61 -16.45 -18.07
CA VAL A 81 -21.76 -16.57 -18.99
C VAL A 81 -23.00 -17.17 -18.30
N SER A 82 -22.88 -17.77 -17.11
CA SER A 82 -24.01 -18.38 -16.39
C SER A 82 -24.56 -17.55 -15.22
N ALA A 83 -23.85 -16.51 -14.77
CA ALA A 83 -24.24 -15.71 -13.60
C ALA A 83 -25.14 -14.49 -13.91
N ALA A 84 -25.50 -14.26 -15.18
CA ALA A 84 -26.29 -13.09 -15.59
C ALA A 84 -27.83 -13.28 -15.51
N ASP A 85 -28.34 -14.47 -15.17
CA ASP A 85 -29.78 -14.80 -15.26
C ASP A 85 -30.51 -15.02 -13.91
N GLU A 86 -29.87 -14.81 -12.75
CA GLU A 86 -30.47 -15.18 -11.46
C GLU A 86 -30.36 -14.10 -10.35
N VAL A 87 -30.55 -12.83 -10.68
CA VAL A 87 -30.60 -11.73 -9.67
C VAL A 87 -31.80 -10.80 -9.91
N VAL A 88 -33.02 -11.32 -9.83
CA VAL A 88 -34.23 -10.50 -9.63
C VAL A 88 -35.21 -11.24 -8.71
N GLY A 89 -35.17 -10.92 -7.42
CA GLY A 89 -36.20 -11.31 -6.46
C GLY A 89 -35.64 -11.38 -5.04
N TYR A 90 -36.34 -10.78 -4.08
CA TYR A 90 -36.02 -10.71 -2.64
C TYR A 90 -35.14 -9.56 -2.15
N LEU A 91 -35.62 -8.32 -2.32
CA LEU A 91 -35.43 -7.26 -1.33
C LEU A 91 -36.74 -6.45 -1.24
N GLY A 92 -37.58 -6.76 -0.25
CA GLY A 92 -38.84 -6.04 -0.09
C GLY A 92 -39.74 -6.57 1.01
N SER A 93 -39.29 -6.51 2.27
CA SER A 93 -40.16 -6.51 3.47
C SER A 93 -39.29 -6.56 4.73
N HIS A 94 -39.08 -5.42 5.39
CA HIS A 94 -38.98 -5.25 6.86
C HIS A 94 -38.53 -3.83 7.20
N GLU A 95 -39.38 -2.85 6.93
CA GLU A 95 -39.36 -1.53 7.55
C GLU A 95 -40.80 -1.19 7.90
N GLU A 96 -41.23 -1.51 9.13
CA GLU A 96 -42.36 -0.87 9.82
C GLU A 96 -42.58 -1.58 11.16
N ALA A 97 -42.15 -0.92 12.24
CA ALA A 97 -42.70 -0.93 13.60
C ALA A 97 -41.58 -0.74 14.62
N LEU A 98 -41.42 0.50 15.13
CA LEU A 98 -41.28 0.81 16.56
C LEU A 98 -40.71 2.23 16.73
N ILE A 99 -41.60 3.21 16.81
CA ILE A 99 -41.41 4.40 17.64
C ILE A 99 -42.75 4.71 18.34
N ILE A 100 -42.64 5.13 19.60
CA ILE A 100 -43.59 5.83 20.48
C ILE A 100 -44.38 4.95 21.48
N ALA A 101 -43.88 4.92 22.72
CA ALA A 101 -44.66 5.29 23.93
C ALA A 101 -43.70 5.54 25.10
N ASP A 102 -43.54 6.81 25.45
CA ASP A 102 -43.01 7.28 26.73
C ASP A 102 -44.11 7.22 27.81
N GLU A 103 -43.66 7.43 29.05
CA GLU A 103 -44.38 7.90 30.25
C GLU A 103 -44.96 6.87 31.25
N ASP A 104 -44.30 6.91 32.41
CA ASP A 104 -44.84 6.87 33.77
C ASP A 104 -45.39 5.57 34.33
N LEU A 105 -44.65 5.01 35.30
CA LEU A 105 -45.19 4.54 36.58
C LEU A 105 -44.07 4.40 37.62
N ASP A 106 -43.87 5.47 38.38
CA ASP A 106 -43.20 5.47 39.68
C ASP A 106 -44.01 4.66 40.71
N ASN A 107 -43.28 4.14 41.71
CA ASN A 107 -43.75 3.73 43.04
C ASN A 107 -44.49 2.39 43.18
N GLN A 108 -43.72 1.31 43.33
CA GLN A 108 -43.99 0.40 44.46
C GLN A 108 -42.70 -0.26 44.98
N ALA A 109 -42.22 0.25 46.11
CA ALA A 109 -41.22 -0.41 46.93
C ALA A 109 -41.82 -1.71 47.49
N VAL A 110 -41.46 -2.83 46.86
CA VAL A 110 -41.68 -4.17 47.41
C VAL A 110 -40.31 -4.64 47.90
N GLU A 111 -40.13 -4.72 49.22
CA GLU A 111 -38.99 -5.39 49.84
C GLU A 111 -39.03 -6.89 49.49
N VAL A 112 -38.51 -7.23 48.31
CA VAL A 112 -38.19 -8.60 47.96
C VAL A 112 -36.89 -8.92 48.70
N SER A 113 -36.98 -9.91 49.57
CA SER A 113 -35.84 -10.51 50.25
C SER A 113 -34.87 -11.06 49.20
N LEU A 114 -33.93 -10.20 48.77
CA LEU A 114 -32.90 -10.49 47.80
C LEU A 114 -32.16 -11.77 48.23
N SER A 115 -32.33 -12.81 47.42
CA SER A 115 -31.64 -14.09 47.56
C SER A 115 -30.14 -13.88 47.76
N SER A 116 -29.48 -14.78 48.46
CA SER A 116 -28.01 -14.74 48.64
C SER A 116 -27.25 -14.61 47.31
N VAL A 117 -27.84 -15.09 46.21
CA VAL A 117 -27.29 -15.01 44.85
C VAL A 117 -27.33 -13.58 44.31
N THR A 118 -28.44 -12.85 44.49
CA THR A 118 -28.53 -11.44 44.04
C THR A 118 -27.56 -10.56 44.83
N LYS A 119 -27.40 -10.81 46.13
CA LYS A 119 -26.36 -10.15 46.95
C LYS A 119 -24.93 -10.48 46.50
N TYR A 120 -24.68 -11.65 45.92
CA TYR A 120 -23.36 -12.03 45.41
C TYR A 120 -23.05 -11.35 44.07
N LEU A 121 -24.06 -11.24 43.19
CA LEU A 121 -23.94 -10.55 41.90
C LEU A 121 -23.78 -9.04 42.07
N GLU A 122 -24.53 -8.41 42.96
CA GLU A 122 -24.39 -6.99 43.31
C GLU A 122 -22.99 -6.67 43.88
N LYS A 123 -22.37 -7.64 44.57
CA LYS A 123 -21.00 -7.52 45.10
C LYS A 123 -19.91 -7.72 44.03
N LEU A 124 -20.22 -8.40 42.93
CA LEU A 124 -19.36 -8.51 41.75
C LEU A 124 -19.36 -7.21 40.93
N ASP A 125 -20.51 -6.54 40.82
CA ASP A 125 -20.66 -5.30 40.07
C ASP A 125 -19.99 -4.09 40.75
N GLN A 126 -19.89 -4.09 42.09
CA GLN A 126 -19.19 -3.02 42.81
C GLN A 126 -17.66 -3.02 42.57
N HIS A 127 -17.07 -4.15 42.18
CA HIS A 127 -15.63 -4.26 41.90
C HIS A 127 -15.37 -5.19 40.69
N PRO A 128 -15.51 -4.71 39.44
CA PRO A 128 -15.24 -5.48 38.22
C PRO A 128 -13.73 -5.64 37.98
N VAL A 129 -12.97 -5.99 39.02
CA VAL A 129 -11.56 -6.31 38.88
C VAL A 129 -11.50 -7.78 38.46
N SER A 130 -11.46 -8.00 37.14
CA SER A 130 -11.26 -9.33 36.57
C SER A 130 -10.05 -10.01 37.23
N SER A 131 -10.06 -11.34 37.29
CA SER A 131 -8.91 -12.12 37.77
C SER A 131 -7.61 -11.73 37.05
N VAL A 132 -7.73 -11.40 35.76
CA VAL A 132 -6.66 -10.85 34.92
C VAL A 132 -6.20 -9.48 35.43
N ALA A 133 -7.10 -8.55 35.75
CA ALA A 133 -6.74 -7.25 36.31
C ALA A 133 -6.03 -7.37 37.67
N LYS A 134 -6.46 -8.29 38.55
CA LYS A 134 -5.72 -8.63 39.79
C LYS A 134 -4.34 -9.20 39.51
N TYR A 135 -4.21 -10.08 38.50
CA TYR A 135 -2.92 -10.64 38.11
C TYR A 135 -1.98 -9.57 37.55
N MET A 136 -2.47 -8.69 36.69
CA MET A 136 -1.69 -7.59 36.11
C MET A 136 -1.26 -6.58 37.18
N ALA A 137 -2.13 -6.26 38.14
CA ALA A 137 -1.78 -5.42 39.29
C ALA A 137 -0.66 -6.07 40.14
N ARG A 138 -0.76 -7.38 40.40
CA ARG A 138 0.30 -8.13 41.11
C ARG A 138 1.62 -8.12 40.32
N GLN A 139 1.57 -8.35 39.01
CA GLN A 139 2.74 -8.30 38.14
C GLN A 139 3.39 -6.91 38.13
N ALA A 140 2.58 -5.85 38.07
CA ALA A 140 3.08 -4.48 38.12
C ALA A 140 3.75 -4.15 39.46
N ILE A 141 3.24 -4.65 40.58
CA ILE A 141 3.87 -4.49 41.90
C ILE A 141 5.19 -5.27 41.97
N ILE A 142 5.22 -6.49 41.45
CA ILE A 142 6.45 -7.31 41.39
C ILE A 142 7.52 -6.61 40.53
N ALA A 143 7.13 -6.06 39.38
CA ALA A 143 8.02 -5.30 38.51
C ALA A 143 8.56 -4.02 39.19
N LYS A 144 7.74 -3.32 39.99
CA LYS A 144 8.17 -2.15 40.78
C LYS A 144 9.07 -2.52 41.96
N LYS A 145 8.90 -3.71 42.53
CA LYS A 145 9.73 -4.25 43.63
C LYS A 145 10.99 -4.97 43.13
N ALA A 146 11.11 -5.20 41.82
CA ALA A 146 12.34 -5.73 41.25
C ALA A 146 13.50 -4.79 41.56
N PRO A 147 14.68 -5.31 41.97
CA PRO A 147 15.82 -4.47 42.28
C PRO A 147 16.18 -3.64 41.05
N LYS A 148 16.38 -2.33 41.24
CA LYS A 148 16.85 -1.43 40.18
C LYS A 148 18.22 -1.94 39.73
N ILE A 149 18.24 -2.64 38.61
CA ILE A 149 19.45 -3.20 38.00
C ILE A 149 20.44 -2.05 37.81
N SER A 150 21.57 -2.12 38.51
CA SER A 150 22.61 -1.09 38.47
C SER A 150 23.11 -0.90 37.03
N GLY A 151 23.58 0.30 36.69
CA GLY A 151 24.14 0.58 35.35
C GLY A 151 25.21 -0.44 34.93
N VAL A 152 25.97 -0.95 35.91
CA VAL A 152 26.97 -2.01 35.72
C VAL A 152 26.35 -3.36 35.38
N THR A 153 25.26 -3.77 36.04
CA THR A 153 24.56 -5.02 35.71
C THR A 153 23.81 -4.91 34.36
N LYS A 154 23.30 -3.72 34.01
CA LYS A 154 22.81 -3.44 32.65
C LYS A 154 23.92 -3.53 31.60
N TYR A 155 25.11 -3.01 31.92
CA TYR A 155 26.27 -3.11 31.03
C TYR A 155 26.72 -4.56 30.87
N MET A 156 26.87 -5.32 31.96
CA MET A 156 27.26 -6.74 31.87
C MET A 156 26.23 -7.58 31.10
N THR A 157 24.92 -7.32 31.27
CA THR A 157 23.87 -8.02 30.50
C THR A 157 23.85 -7.59 29.04
N GLN A 158 24.02 -6.30 28.71
CA GLN A 158 24.15 -5.85 27.32
C GLN A 158 25.40 -6.41 26.65
N HIS A 159 26.53 -6.46 27.36
CA HIS A 159 27.76 -7.04 26.83
C HIS A 159 27.69 -8.57 26.74
N ALA A 160 27.02 -9.25 27.68
CA ALA A 160 26.70 -10.66 27.53
C ALA A 160 25.78 -10.92 26.33
N VAL A 161 24.79 -10.06 26.07
CA VAL A 161 23.90 -10.15 24.89
C VAL A 161 24.66 -9.83 23.59
N VAL A 162 25.58 -8.86 23.58
CA VAL A 162 26.39 -8.54 22.40
C VAL A 162 27.42 -9.64 22.12
N VAL A 163 27.97 -10.27 23.16
CA VAL A 163 28.83 -11.46 23.03
C VAL A 163 28.01 -12.70 22.59
N THR A 164 26.73 -12.81 22.99
CA THR A 164 25.84 -13.94 22.63
C THR A 164 24.93 -13.69 21.41
N LYS A 165 25.00 -12.52 20.75
CA LYS A 165 24.47 -12.35 19.37
C LYS A 165 25.31 -13.12 18.35
N LYS A 166 26.52 -13.51 18.71
CA LYS A 166 27.11 -14.77 18.26
C LYS A 166 26.78 -15.80 19.33
N ALA A 167 25.60 -16.43 19.26
CA ALA A 167 25.36 -17.60 20.09
C ALA A 167 26.58 -18.51 19.89
N PRO A 168 27.20 -19.08 20.94
CA PRO A 168 28.21 -20.11 20.70
C PRO A 168 27.50 -21.10 19.79
N VAL A 169 28.06 -21.31 18.59
CA VAL A 169 27.57 -22.34 17.69
C VAL A 169 27.85 -23.62 18.47
N VAL A 170 26.89 -24.02 19.31
CA VAL A 170 26.97 -25.23 20.09
C VAL A 170 27.09 -26.28 19.01
N SER A 171 28.29 -26.85 18.95
CA SER A 171 28.64 -27.84 17.95
C SER A 171 27.53 -28.89 17.96
N SER A 172 27.25 -29.50 16.82
CA SER A 172 26.28 -30.60 16.74
C SER A 172 26.53 -31.63 17.85
N VAL A 173 27.79 -31.83 18.22
CA VAL A 173 28.26 -32.64 19.35
C VAL A 173 27.79 -32.09 20.70
N ALA A 174 27.98 -30.81 21.00
CA ALA A 174 27.51 -30.22 22.26
C ALA A 174 25.98 -30.30 22.38
N ARG A 175 25.25 -30.05 21.29
CA ARG A 175 23.80 -30.27 21.24
C ARG A 175 23.41 -31.74 21.44
N TYR A 176 24.21 -32.67 20.92
CA TYR A 176 23.99 -34.11 21.11
C TYR A 176 24.20 -34.51 22.57
N VAL A 177 25.28 -34.06 23.20
CA VAL A 177 25.58 -34.35 24.61
C VAL A 177 24.53 -33.75 25.53
N GLU A 178 24.10 -32.51 25.28
CA GLU A 178 23.02 -31.87 26.03
C GLU A 178 21.67 -32.61 25.85
N LYS A 179 21.37 -33.08 24.64
CA LYS A 179 20.17 -33.90 24.37
C LYS A 179 20.24 -35.27 25.03
N GLN A 180 21.43 -35.86 25.15
CA GLN A 180 21.64 -37.11 25.89
C GLN A 180 21.55 -36.89 27.40
N ALA A 181 22.01 -35.75 27.92
CA ALA A 181 21.90 -35.40 29.34
C ALA A 181 20.45 -35.05 29.77
N ASN A 182 19.67 -34.42 28.88
CA ASN A 182 18.31 -33.96 29.16
C ASN A 182 17.20 -34.95 28.78
N SER A 183 17.51 -36.02 28.05
CA SER A 183 16.55 -37.11 27.87
C SER A 183 16.67 -38.07 29.05
N PRO A 184 15.60 -38.27 29.86
CA PRO A 184 15.66 -39.29 30.90
C PRO A 184 16.00 -40.62 30.22
N ALA A 185 16.94 -41.38 30.78
CA ALA A 185 17.31 -42.69 30.26
C ALA A 185 16.09 -43.62 30.34
N ILE A 186 15.24 -43.61 29.30
CA ILE A 186 14.03 -44.41 29.23
C ILE A 186 14.48 -45.87 29.18
N SER A 187 14.34 -46.57 30.30
CA SER A 187 14.62 -48.00 30.42
C SER A 187 13.90 -48.79 29.31
N GLY A 188 14.46 -49.93 28.89
CA GLY A 188 13.82 -50.78 27.89
C GLY A 188 12.37 -51.13 28.25
N VAL A 189 12.09 -51.29 29.56
CA VAL A 189 10.75 -51.52 30.11
C VAL A 189 9.84 -50.32 29.94
N SER A 190 10.31 -49.10 30.23
CA SER A 190 9.50 -47.89 30.02
C SER A 190 9.23 -47.63 28.54
N LYS A 191 10.19 -47.91 27.63
CA LYS A 191 9.93 -47.90 26.18
C LYS A 191 8.85 -48.93 25.80
N TYR A 192 8.89 -50.12 26.38
CA TYR A 192 7.89 -51.16 26.15
C TYR A 192 6.50 -50.74 26.64
N LEU A 193 6.37 -50.20 27.85
CA LEU A 193 5.10 -49.72 28.40
C LEU A 193 4.53 -48.52 27.61
N ILE A 194 5.39 -47.61 27.14
CA ILE A 194 4.97 -46.52 26.23
C ILE A 194 4.46 -47.11 24.91
N ARG A 195 5.18 -48.08 24.33
CA ARG A 195 4.74 -48.74 23.09
C ARG A 195 3.43 -49.52 23.28
N GLN A 196 3.27 -50.16 24.43
CA GLN A 196 2.06 -50.90 24.79
C GLN A 196 0.87 -49.96 25.03
N SER A 197 1.07 -48.79 25.64
CA SER A 197 0.00 -47.81 25.82
C SER A 197 -0.41 -47.12 24.51
N ILE A 198 0.55 -46.85 23.62
CA ILE A 198 0.26 -46.31 22.28
C ILE A 198 -0.48 -47.34 21.43
N SER A 199 -0.01 -48.59 21.41
CA SER A 199 -0.70 -49.66 20.68
C SER A 199 -2.09 -49.94 21.27
N ALA A 200 -2.25 -49.96 22.60
CA ALA A 200 -3.56 -50.09 23.24
C ALA A 200 -4.52 -48.97 22.83
N ARG A 201 -4.06 -47.71 22.76
CA ARG A 201 -4.87 -46.59 22.25
C ARG A 201 -5.24 -46.74 20.78
N ASN A 202 -4.36 -47.34 19.98
CA ASN A 202 -4.60 -47.57 18.55
C ASN A 202 -5.42 -48.86 18.27
N THR A 203 -5.50 -49.79 19.23
CA THR A 203 -6.25 -51.06 19.10
C THR A 203 -7.59 -51.06 19.81
N VAL A 204 -7.93 -50.06 20.63
CA VAL A 204 -9.34 -49.81 20.94
C VAL A 204 -9.98 -49.50 19.59
N ALA A 205 -10.70 -50.48 19.05
CA ALA A 205 -11.42 -50.36 17.80
C ALA A 205 -12.35 -49.15 17.93
N ALA A 206 -11.90 -48.00 17.45
CA ALA A 206 -12.70 -46.79 17.37
C ALA A 206 -13.96 -47.20 16.64
N THR A 207 -15.08 -47.17 17.36
CA THR A 207 -16.41 -47.42 16.80
C THR A 207 -16.56 -46.53 15.57
N GLY A 208 -17.33 -46.94 14.56
CA GLY A 208 -17.44 -46.15 13.31
C GLY A 208 -17.76 -44.67 13.54
N VAL A 209 -18.50 -44.37 14.61
CA VAL A 209 -18.79 -43.00 15.10
C VAL A 209 -17.54 -42.25 15.55
N ALA A 210 -16.66 -42.89 16.34
CA ALA A 210 -15.43 -42.26 16.79
C ALA A 210 -14.47 -41.94 15.62
N LYS A 211 -14.41 -42.82 14.60
CA LYS A 211 -13.65 -42.55 13.38
C LYS A 211 -14.24 -41.38 12.59
N TYR A 212 -15.56 -41.34 12.44
CA TYR A 212 -16.24 -40.25 11.74
C TYR A 212 -15.98 -38.88 12.39
N LEU A 213 -16.06 -38.80 13.72
CA LEU A 213 -15.76 -37.56 14.45
C LEU A 213 -14.28 -37.16 14.34
N GLU A 214 -13.36 -38.13 14.30
CA GLU A 214 -11.95 -37.85 14.09
C GLU A 214 -11.69 -37.33 12.67
N ASP A 215 -12.30 -37.95 11.65
CA ASP A 215 -12.23 -37.51 10.26
C ASP A 215 -12.83 -36.11 10.07
N GLU A 216 -13.96 -35.82 10.70
CA GLU A 216 -14.57 -34.48 10.72
C GLU A 216 -13.62 -33.45 11.36
N SER A 217 -12.98 -33.81 12.48
CA SER A 217 -12.01 -32.93 13.13
C SER A 217 -10.76 -32.69 12.28
N ILE A 218 -10.30 -33.69 11.52
CA ILE A 218 -9.18 -33.58 10.58
C ILE A 218 -9.59 -32.70 9.40
N ALA A 219 -10.80 -32.88 8.87
CA ALA A 219 -11.34 -32.03 7.81
C ALA A 219 -11.45 -30.58 8.25
N ALA A 220 -11.96 -30.31 9.46
CA ALA A 220 -12.02 -28.96 10.04
C ALA A 220 -10.63 -28.33 10.18
N ARG A 221 -9.62 -29.08 10.64
CA ARG A 221 -8.24 -28.59 10.74
C ARG A 221 -7.63 -28.30 9.37
N LYS A 222 -7.90 -29.15 8.37
CA LYS A 222 -7.46 -28.92 6.99
C LYS A 222 -8.11 -27.68 6.40
N ALA A 223 -9.42 -27.50 6.61
CA ALA A 223 -10.14 -26.31 6.18
C ALA A 223 -9.61 -25.03 6.85
N ALA A 224 -9.34 -25.07 8.15
CA ALA A 224 -8.72 -23.94 8.86
C ALA A 224 -7.32 -23.62 8.34
N ALA A 225 -6.50 -24.63 8.06
CA ALA A 225 -5.18 -24.43 7.46
C ALA A 225 -5.27 -23.83 6.04
N ALA A 226 -6.22 -24.31 5.22
CA ALA A 226 -6.46 -23.75 3.89
C ALA A 226 -6.90 -22.28 3.95
N ALA A 227 -7.76 -21.92 4.92
CA ALA A 227 -8.17 -20.53 5.12
C ALA A 227 -6.98 -19.61 5.49
N ILE A 228 -6.02 -20.10 6.29
CA ILE A 228 -4.81 -19.35 6.61
C ILE A 228 -3.95 -19.15 5.36
N VAL A 229 -3.78 -20.20 4.55
CA VAL A 229 -3.02 -20.11 3.28
C VAL A 229 -3.71 -19.14 2.31
N ALA A 230 -5.04 -19.18 2.19
CA ALA A 230 -5.80 -18.26 1.35
C ALA A 230 -5.59 -16.80 1.76
N LYS A 231 -5.68 -16.50 3.06
CA LYS A 231 -5.40 -15.15 3.59
C LYS A 231 -4.00 -14.67 3.24
N TYR A 232 -3.00 -15.55 3.35
CA TYR A 232 -1.62 -15.20 3.01
C TYR A 232 -1.46 -14.90 1.51
N LEU A 233 -2.12 -15.65 0.64
CA LEU A 233 -2.11 -15.39 -0.80
C LEU A 233 -2.83 -14.08 -1.17
N GLU A 234 -3.93 -13.76 -0.48
CA GLU A 234 -4.62 -12.48 -0.64
C GLU A 234 -3.75 -11.31 -0.16
N GLU A 235 -3.08 -11.44 0.97
CA GLU A 235 -2.15 -10.44 1.49
C GLU A 235 -0.99 -10.19 0.51
N GLN A 236 -0.44 -11.25 -0.09
CA GLN A 236 0.56 -11.12 -1.16
C GLN A 236 0.02 -10.36 -2.38
N ARG A 237 -1.23 -10.62 -2.80
CA ARG A 237 -1.87 -9.89 -3.91
C ARG A 237 -2.10 -8.43 -3.57
N ILE A 238 -2.52 -8.12 -2.34
CA ILE A 238 -2.72 -6.74 -1.87
C ILE A 238 -1.38 -6.01 -1.87
N PHE A 239 -0.34 -6.62 -1.31
CA PHE A 239 1.00 -6.05 -1.28
C PHE A 239 1.55 -5.78 -2.69
N ALA A 240 1.33 -6.69 -3.64
CA ALA A 240 1.69 -6.46 -5.04
C ALA A 240 0.93 -5.25 -5.64
N LYS A 241 -0.38 -5.16 -5.43
CA LYS A 241 -1.20 -4.03 -5.88
C LYS A 241 -0.79 -2.71 -5.22
N GLU A 242 -0.39 -2.73 -3.95
CA GLU A 242 0.10 -1.54 -3.25
C GLU A 242 1.44 -1.07 -3.83
N GLN A 243 2.36 -2.00 -4.11
CA GLN A 243 3.62 -1.65 -4.80
C GLN A 243 3.38 -1.07 -6.19
N GLU A 244 2.40 -1.58 -6.94
CA GLU A 244 2.03 -1.01 -8.24
C GLU A 244 1.48 0.41 -8.09
N LYS A 245 0.57 0.64 -7.12
CA LYS A 245 0.06 1.98 -6.81
C LYS A 245 1.15 2.94 -6.35
N GLU A 246 2.14 2.46 -5.59
CA GLU A 246 3.29 3.28 -5.20
C GLU A 246 4.14 3.66 -6.40
N LYS A 247 4.43 2.70 -7.30
CA LYS A 247 5.14 2.99 -8.56
C LYS A 247 4.37 3.97 -9.45
N GLU A 248 3.04 3.85 -9.53
CA GLU A 248 2.21 4.80 -10.27
C GLU A 248 2.27 6.20 -9.65
N LYS A 249 2.20 6.31 -8.31
CA LYS A 249 2.36 7.59 -7.61
C LYS A 249 3.74 8.19 -7.83
N GLU A 250 4.80 7.38 -7.78
CA GLU A 250 6.16 7.82 -8.08
C GLU A 250 6.28 8.32 -9.53
N GLN A 251 5.67 7.62 -10.49
CA GLN A 251 5.63 8.06 -11.89
C GLN A 251 4.84 9.36 -12.06
N GLN A 252 3.71 9.52 -11.35
CA GLN A 252 2.95 10.77 -11.38
C GLN A 252 3.77 11.93 -10.79
N LEU A 253 4.43 11.71 -9.66
CA LEU A 253 5.28 12.71 -9.03
C LEU A 253 6.52 13.03 -9.86
N ALA A 254 7.07 12.05 -10.60
CA ALA A 254 8.11 12.30 -11.59
C ALA A 254 7.61 13.16 -12.75
N ARG A 255 6.41 12.89 -13.28
CA ARG A 255 5.78 13.71 -14.31
C ARG A 255 5.49 15.12 -13.83
N GLU A 256 4.99 15.28 -12.61
CA GLU A 256 4.74 16.59 -12.00
C GLU A 256 6.04 17.39 -11.86
N LYS A 257 7.11 16.77 -11.34
CA LYS A 257 8.43 17.42 -11.29
C LYS A 257 8.99 17.77 -12.67
N GLU A 258 8.70 16.98 -13.70
CA GLU A 258 9.10 17.30 -15.07
C GLU A 258 8.30 18.49 -15.63
N MET A 259 7.01 18.56 -15.33
CA MET A 259 6.16 19.70 -15.67
C MET A 259 6.61 20.97 -14.94
N GLU A 260 6.89 20.90 -13.64
CA GLU A 260 7.43 22.05 -12.87
C GLU A 260 8.76 22.52 -13.45
N LYS A 261 9.69 21.61 -13.77
CA LYS A 261 10.96 21.97 -14.43
C LYS A 261 10.74 22.57 -15.83
N ALA A 262 9.72 22.13 -16.56
CA ALA A 262 9.36 22.70 -17.86
C ALA A 262 8.79 24.11 -17.70
N ASP A 263 7.95 24.34 -16.69
CA ASP A 263 7.40 25.65 -16.35
C ASP A 263 8.51 26.61 -15.88
N GLU A 264 9.44 26.16 -15.04
CA GLU A 264 10.62 26.95 -14.64
C GLU A 264 11.48 27.33 -15.86
N ARG A 265 11.67 26.41 -16.82
CA ARG A 265 12.38 26.72 -18.07
C ARG A 265 11.60 27.70 -18.95
N ALA A 266 10.27 27.58 -19.00
CA ALA A 266 9.42 28.50 -19.75
C ALA A 266 9.45 29.91 -19.14
N VAL A 267 9.38 30.01 -17.80
CA VAL A 267 9.52 31.27 -17.06
C VAL A 267 10.92 31.86 -17.23
N ALA A 268 11.98 31.05 -17.17
CA ALA A 268 13.35 31.51 -17.43
C ALA A 268 13.52 32.01 -18.88
N ALA A 269 12.87 31.34 -19.84
CA ALA A 269 12.88 31.77 -21.24
C ALA A 269 12.07 33.05 -21.48
N SER A 270 10.92 33.24 -20.82
CA SER A 270 10.17 34.50 -20.89
C SER A 270 10.92 35.63 -20.18
N ALA A 271 11.47 35.37 -18.99
CA ALA A 271 12.25 36.33 -18.21
C ALA A 271 13.61 36.70 -18.86
N ALA A 272 14.05 36.00 -19.90
CA ALA A 272 15.22 36.41 -20.70
C ALA A 272 14.92 37.65 -21.57
N THR A 273 13.64 37.98 -21.80
CA THR A 273 13.25 39.20 -22.54
C THR A 273 12.98 40.35 -21.57
N GLY A 274 13.60 41.52 -21.80
CA GLY A 274 13.43 42.69 -20.92
C GLY A 274 11.98 43.19 -20.80
N VAL A 275 11.14 42.91 -21.81
CA VAL A 275 9.71 43.25 -21.82
C VAL A 275 8.91 42.38 -20.83
N ALA A 276 9.23 41.09 -20.72
CA ALA A 276 8.54 40.20 -19.79
C ALA A 276 8.83 40.58 -18.32
N ARG A 277 10.10 40.93 -18.02
CA ARG A 277 10.48 41.43 -16.69
C ARG A 277 9.72 42.70 -16.31
N TYR A 278 9.57 43.63 -17.26
CA TYR A 278 8.79 44.85 -17.03
C TYR A 278 7.31 44.55 -16.76
N LEU A 279 6.70 43.60 -17.47
CA LEU A 279 5.30 43.21 -17.24
C LEU A 279 5.11 42.50 -15.89
N GLU A 280 6.04 41.65 -15.47
CA GLU A 280 6.05 41.05 -14.14
C GLU A 280 6.21 42.10 -13.04
N GLU A 281 7.12 43.05 -13.22
CA GLU A 281 7.33 44.16 -12.27
C GLU A 281 6.09 45.06 -12.17
N GLN A 282 5.40 45.32 -13.30
CA GLN A 282 4.10 46.01 -13.29
C GLN A 282 3.02 45.21 -12.58
N ALA A 283 3.01 43.88 -12.72
CA ALA A 283 2.05 43.01 -12.04
C ALA A 283 2.32 42.91 -10.53
N LEU A 284 3.59 42.89 -10.11
CA LEU A 284 3.99 42.97 -8.71
C LEU A 284 3.64 44.34 -8.12
N LEU A 285 3.94 45.44 -8.82
CA LEU A 285 3.52 46.79 -8.40
C LEU A 285 1.99 46.94 -8.34
N ALA A 286 1.24 46.20 -9.16
CA ALA A 286 -0.22 46.18 -9.08
C ALA A 286 -0.74 45.40 -7.86
N LYS A 287 -0.06 44.31 -7.46
CA LYS A 287 -0.40 43.49 -6.29
C LYS A 287 0.10 44.09 -4.97
N GLU A 288 1.25 44.75 -4.98
CA GLU A 288 1.87 45.40 -3.83
C GLU A 288 1.25 46.76 -3.51
N LYS A 289 0.53 47.39 -4.46
CA LYS A 289 -0.32 48.55 -4.13
C LYS A 289 -1.28 48.10 -3.03
N PRO A 290 -1.06 48.53 -1.77
CA PRO A 290 -1.88 48.03 -0.69
C PRO A 290 -3.32 48.46 -0.98
N PRO A 291 -4.33 47.62 -0.67
CA PRO A 291 -5.71 48.05 -0.76
C PRO A 291 -5.84 49.31 0.08
N VAL A 292 -6.09 50.44 -0.58
CA VAL A 292 -6.08 51.76 0.07
C VAL A 292 -6.98 51.67 1.29
N SER A 293 -6.36 51.71 2.48
CA SER A 293 -7.05 51.41 3.73
C SER A 293 -8.24 52.36 3.89
N GLY A 294 -9.33 51.90 4.51
CA GLY A 294 -10.50 52.74 4.74
C GLY A 294 -10.14 54.08 5.42
N VAL A 295 -9.11 54.06 6.26
CA VAL A 295 -8.52 55.25 6.90
C VAL A 295 -7.81 56.14 5.89
N ALA A 296 -6.97 55.61 5.00
CA ALA A 296 -6.33 56.40 3.94
C ALA A 296 -7.36 57.02 2.98
N LYS A 297 -8.44 56.30 2.66
CA LYS A 297 -9.57 56.85 1.91
C LYS A 297 -10.29 57.96 2.69
N TYR A 298 -10.50 57.78 3.98
CA TYR A 298 -11.14 58.77 4.84
C TYR A 298 -10.29 60.04 4.96
N VAL A 299 -8.99 59.91 5.22
CA VAL A 299 -8.05 61.05 5.31
C VAL A 299 -7.96 61.78 3.97
N ALA A 300 -7.87 61.06 2.84
CA ALA A 300 -7.90 61.68 1.52
C ALA A 300 -9.20 62.44 1.26
N LYS A 301 -10.35 61.86 1.64
CA LYS A 301 -11.66 62.49 1.56
C LYS A 301 -11.75 63.72 2.47
N GLN A 302 -11.14 63.68 3.66
CA GLN A 302 -11.11 64.79 4.61
C GLN A 302 -10.18 65.93 4.15
N ILE A 303 -9.06 65.61 3.49
CA ILE A 303 -8.18 66.59 2.85
C ILE A 303 -8.88 67.23 1.65
N LEU A 304 -9.62 66.46 0.85
CA LEU A 304 -10.42 66.99 -0.24
C LEU A 304 -11.54 67.90 0.29
N PHE A 305 -12.27 67.51 1.34
CA PHE A 305 -13.28 68.39 1.96
C PHE A 305 -12.68 69.64 2.60
N ARG A 306 -11.45 69.57 3.15
CA ARG A 306 -10.74 70.76 3.65
C ARG A 306 -10.19 71.65 2.53
N LYS A 307 -9.97 71.09 1.33
CA LYS A 307 -9.52 71.83 0.14
C LYS A 307 -10.69 72.28 -0.76
N GLU A 308 -11.86 71.67 -0.63
CA GLU A 308 -13.14 72.12 -1.21
C GLU A 308 -13.71 73.26 -0.37
N THR A 309 -12.94 74.33 -0.37
CA THR A 309 -13.30 75.73 -0.56
C THR A 309 -12.23 76.49 0.21
N PRO A 310 -11.21 77.08 -0.45
CA PRO A 310 -10.71 78.33 0.09
C PRO A 310 -11.97 79.16 0.35
N ILE A 311 -12.14 79.64 1.59
CA ILE A 311 -13.26 80.52 1.95
C ILE A 311 -12.98 81.79 1.14
N LEU A 312 -13.41 81.79 -0.13
CA LEU A 312 -13.18 82.86 -1.06
C LEU A 312 -13.87 84.05 -0.42
N THR A 313 -13.06 85.02 -0.02
CA THR A 313 -13.56 86.28 0.51
C THR A 313 -14.55 86.87 -0.50
N GLY A 314 -15.51 87.70 -0.07
CA GLY A 314 -16.53 88.24 -0.99
C GLY A 314 -15.93 88.88 -2.25
N VAL A 315 -14.70 89.39 -2.15
CA VAL A 315 -13.89 89.94 -3.25
C VAL A 315 -13.40 88.87 -4.22
N GLU A 316 -12.88 87.73 -3.75
CA GLU A 316 -12.46 86.63 -4.63
C GLU A 316 -13.65 85.98 -5.36
N LYS A 317 -14.82 85.87 -4.70
CA LYS A 317 -16.06 85.46 -5.38
C LYS A 317 -16.44 86.44 -6.49
N TYR A 318 -16.24 87.74 -6.26
CA TYR A 318 -16.50 88.78 -7.26
C TYR A 318 -15.49 88.73 -8.43
N MET A 319 -14.21 88.50 -8.16
CA MET A 319 -13.17 88.31 -9.20
C MET A 319 -13.37 87.03 -10.01
N ALA A 320 -13.77 85.93 -9.37
CA ALA A 320 -14.09 84.67 -10.05
C ALA A 320 -15.33 84.82 -10.95
N THR A 321 -16.36 85.55 -10.48
CA THR A 321 -17.55 85.82 -11.31
C THR A 321 -17.28 86.81 -12.45
N GLN A 322 -16.40 87.79 -12.25
CA GLN A 322 -15.94 88.66 -13.35
C GLN A 322 -15.10 87.91 -14.39
N THR A 323 -14.16 87.07 -13.95
CA THR A 323 -13.33 86.29 -14.89
C THR A 323 -14.16 85.28 -15.68
N MET A 324 -15.20 84.68 -15.09
CA MET A 324 -16.15 83.82 -15.82
C MET A 324 -17.00 84.61 -16.84
N ARG A 325 -17.35 85.87 -16.55
CA ARG A 325 -18.09 86.73 -17.49
C ARG A 325 -17.21 87.21 -18.64
N VAL A 326 -15.93 87.45 -18.41
CA VAL A 326 -14.92 87.78 -19.45
C VAL A 326 -14.56 86.55 -20.29
N LYS A 327 -14.60 85.34 -19.71
CA LYS A 327 -14.38 84.06 -20.41
C LYS A 327 -15.62 83.48 -21.10
N LYS A 328 -16.70 84.25 -21.30
CA LYS A 328 -17.66 83.91 -22.37
C LYS A 328 -16.86 83.95 -23.68
N ALA A 329 -16.51 82.77 -24.18
CA ALA A 329 -15.72 82.57 -25.37
C ALA A 329 -16.17 83.51 -26.50
N PRO A 330 -15.24 84.02 -27.33
CA PRO A 330 -15.62 84.80 -28.50
C PRO A 330 -16.65 84.01 -29.29
N ILE A 331 -17.71 84.69 -29.76
CA ILE A 331 -18.77 84.12 -30.56
C ILE A 331 -18.10 83.53 -31.81
N ILE A 332 -17.83 82.23 -31.77
CA ILE A 332 -17.20 81.49 -32.85
C ILE A 332 -18.18 81.58 -34.02
N SER A 333 -17.82 82.35 -35.05
CA SER A 333 -18.64 82.50 -36.25
C SER A 333 -18.94 81.13 -36.84
N GLY A 334 -20.09 80.97 -37.51
CA GLY A 334 -20.52 79.68 -38.07
C GLY A 334 -19.46 79.00 -38.95
N VAL A 335 -18.57 79.79 -39.56
CA VAL A 335 -17.42 79.34 -40.36
C VAL A 335 -16.38 78.60 -39.51
N ALA A 336 -16.00 79.13 -38.35
CA ALA A 336 -15.01 78.48 -37.50
C ALA A 336 -15.51 77.14 -36.92
N LYS A 337 -16.82 77.02 -36.66
CA LYS A 337 -17.45 75.73 -36.34
C LYS A 337 -17.40 74.73 -37.50
N TYR A 338 -17.47 75.21 -38.74
CA TYR A 338 -17.42 74.36 -39.94
C TYR A 338 -16.00 73.81 -40.17
N VAL A 339 -14.98 74.65 -40.01
CA VAL A 339 -13.57 74.24 -40.14
C VAL A 339 -13.16 73.22 -39.07
N GLU A 340 -13.63 73.38 -37.83
CA GLU A 340 -13.37 72.41 -36.76
C GLU A 340 -14.05 71.05 -37.06
N LYS A 341 -15.26 71.08 -37.62
CA LYS A 341 -15.98 69.87 -38.04
C LYS A 341 -15.26 69.16 -39.19
N GLU A 342 -14.75 69.90 -40.18
CA GLU A 342 -13.95 69.32 -41.27
C GLU A 342 -12.63 68.73 -40.78
N ALA A 343 -11.95 69.41 -39.84
CA ALA A 343 -10.70 68.92 -39.26
C ALA A 343 -10.88 67.59 -38.49
N MET A 344 -12.05 67.38 -37.87
CA MET A 344 -12.37 66.11 -37.22
C MET A 344 -12.70 65.00 -38.22
N THR A 345 -13.36 65.32 -39.33
CA THR A 345 -13.63 64.33 -40.40
C THR A 345 -12.38 63.91 -41.17
N ALA A 346 -11.40 64.81 -41.31
CA ALA A 346 -10.13 64.51 -42.00
C ALA A 346 -9.21 63.55 -41.20
N LYS A 347 -9.43 63.41 -39.88
CA LYS A 347 -8.65 62.48 -39.03
C LYS A 347 -9.21 61.05 -38.99
N ILE A 348 -10.35 60.81 -39.63
CA ILE A 348 -10.88 59.46 -39.83
C ILE A 348 -10.11 58.86 -41.01
N LEU A 349 -8.98 58.21 -40.72
CA LEU A 349 -8.21 57.47 -41.72
C LEU A 349 -9.13 56.51 -42.48
N PRO A 350 -9.03 56.42 -43.82
CA PRO A 350 -9.85 55.49 -44.59
C PRO A 350 -9.56 54.06 -44.13
N LYS A 351 -10.63 53.28 -43.89
CA LYS A 351 -10.52 51.85 -43.64
C LYS A 351 -9.70 51.23 -44.78
N ALA A 352 -8.55 50.63 -44.45
CA ALA A 352 -7.65 50.00 -45.41
C ALA A 352 -8.46 49.07 -46.34
N SER A 353 -8.45 49.37 -47.64
CA SER A 353 -9.17 48.61 -48.67
C SER A 353 -8.69 47.16 -48.70
N GLY A 354 -9.53 46.22 -49.15
CA GLY A 354 -9.16 44.80 -49.20
C GLY A 354 -7.86 44.52 -49.96
N VAL A 355 -7.51 45.40 -50.91
CA VAL A 355 -6.28 45.34 -51.70
C VAL A 355 -5.04 45.69 -50.88
N THR A 356 -5.08 46.72 -50.02
CA THR A 356 -3.93 47.03 -49.14
C THR A 356 -3.71 45.92 -48.11
N LYS A 357 -4.79 45.30 -47.62
CA LYS A 357 -4.69 44.08 -46.80
C LYS A 357 -4.07 42.90 -47.56
N TYR A 358 -4.41 42.72 -48.83
CA TYR A 358 -3.85 41.64 -49.67
C TYR A 358 -2.36 41.84 -49.98
N MET A 359 -1.96 43.06 -50.33
CA MET A 359 -0.55 43.40 -50.57
C MET A 359 0.28 43.24 -49.29
N GLN A 360 -0.26 43.63 -48.13
CA GLN A 360 0.40 43.43 -46.84
C GLN A 360 0.55 41.94 -46.49
N LYS A 361 -0.43 41.09 -46.85
CA LYS A 361 -0.34 39.63 -46.67
C LYS A 361 0.68 38.99 -47.61
N GLN A 362 0.83 39.50 -48.83
CA GLN A 362 1.87 39.09 -49.78
C GLN A 362 3.28 39.54 -49.34
N ALA A 363 3.40 40.65 -48.60
CA ALA A 363 4.67 41.14 -48.09
C ALA A 363 5.22 40.30 -46.91
N VAL A 364 4.38 39.47 -46.25
CA VAL A 364 4.83 38.55 -45.20
C VAL A 364 5.40 37.28 -45.84
N LEU A 365 6.67 37.40 -46.21
CA LEU A 365 7.65 36.35 -46.51
C LEU A 365 7.45 35.57 -47.83
N PRO A 366 8.48 35.49 -48.71
CA PRO A 366 8.46 34.52 -49.81
C PRO A 366 8.41 33.12 -49.19
N ILE A 367 7.35 32.38 -49.48
CA ILE A 367 7.25 30.96 -49.17
C ILE A 367 8.43 30.30 -49.89
N SER A 368 9.49 29.97 -49.16
CA SER A 368 10.67 29.33 -49.73
C SER A 368 10.21 28.06 -50.42
N SER A 369 10.43 28.00 -51.73
CA SER A 369 10.08 26.83 -52.56
C SER A 369 10.71 25.58 -51.94
N GLY A 370 10.09 24.40 -52.13
CA GLY A 370 10.60 23.15 -51.57
C GLY A 370 12.09 22.92 -51.90
N VAL A 371 12.53 23.39 -53.07
CA VAL A 371 13.92 23.41 -53.51
C VAL A 371 14.80 24.34 -52.66
N SER A 372 14.36 25.56 -52.37
CA SER A 372 15.08 26.49 -51.48
C SER A 372 15.27 25.91 -50.07
N LYS A 373 14.25 25.22 -49.54
CA LYS A 373 14.33 24.49 -48.25
C LYS A 373 15.31 23.31 -48.31
N TYR A 374 15.39 22.62 -49.44
CA TYR A 374 16.31 21.51 -49.63
C TYR A 374 17.77 21.97 -49.71
N VAL A 375 18.04 23.02 -50.49
CA VAL A 375 19.38 23.59 -50.63
C VAL A 375 19.88 24.15 -49.29
N SER A 376 19.02 24.85 -48.55
CA SER A 376 19.39 25.35 -47.22
C SER A 376 19.68 24.21 -46.23
N ARG A 377 18.95 23.09 -46.26
CA ARG A 377 19.28 21.90 -45.45
C ARG A 377 20.62 21.27 -45.86
N GLN A 378 20.90 21.16 -47.16
CA GLN A 378 22.17 20.61 -47.66
C GLN A 378 23.36 21.47 -47.21
N VAL A 379 23.24 22.80 -47.28
CA VAL A 379 24.30 23.73 -46.82
C VAL A 379 24.52 23.63 -45.30
N ILE A 380 23.45 23.48 -44.52
CA ILE A 380 23.55 23.28 -43.07
C ILE A 380 24.19 21.92 -42.74
N ALA A 381 23.80 20.85 -43.45
CA ALA A 381 24.36 19.52 -43.27
C ALA A 381 25.86 19.47 -43.63
N ALA A 382 26.26 20.14 -44.71
CA ALA A 382 27.67 20.24 -45.11
C ALA A 382 28.52 21.02 -44.09
N ARG A 383 27.95 22.05 -43.43
CA ARG A 383 28.63 22.77 -42.33
C ARG A 383 28.69 21.99 -41.02
N ALA A 384 27.82 21.02 -40.80
CA ALA A 384 27.71 20.27 -39.56
C ALA A 384 28.63 19.05 -39.48
N ILE A 385 29.41 18.76 -40.53
CA ILE A 385 30.46 17.74 -40.51
C ILE A 385 31.79 18.46 -40.25
N PRO A 386 32.28 18.56 -39.00
CA PRO A 386 33.65 18.98 -38.77
C PRO A 386 34.59 17.89 -39.28
N GLU A 387 35.48 18.28 -40.21
CA GLU A 387 36.60 17.49 -40.70
C GLU A 387 37.34 16.85 -39.51
N LYS A 388 37.25 15.53 -39.40
CA LYS A 388 38.22 14.73 -38.64
C LYS A 388 39.41 14.52 -39.56
N VAL A 389 40.45 15.32 -39.39
CA VAL A 389 41.82 15.03 -39.84
C VAL A 389 42.73 15.19 -38.65
#